data_AF-A0A8T4Y1U2-F1
#
_entry.id   AF-A0A8T4Y1U2-F1
#
_cell.length_a   1.000
_cell.length_b   1.000
_cell.length_c   1.000
_cell.angle_alpha   90.00
_cell.angle_beta   90.00
_cell.angle_gamma   90.00
#
_symmetry.space_group_name_H-M   'P 1'
#
loop_
_entity.id
_entity.type
_entity.pdbx_description
1 polymer ?
#
loop_
_entity_poly.entity_id
_entity_poly.type
_entity_poly.pdbx_seq_one_letter_code
_entity_poly.pdbx_strand_id
1 'polypeptide(L)'
;EVKIVSAPTITPGLTAEVDVSVTFEGQPYRIDDIYYIKYIVKSPTVTLTGVAEPVEDGMWRITLRPEETSMLTAGTLSIDVLAVSKLVGMPVSTTGTATVMSVTEFLMDELAKVRADYETRIASLSSEIEELRSEVDSLRGTINTLTSVTALAIVIAIIAIAVSFTRKK
;
A
#
# COMPACT_ATOMS: atom_id res chain seq x y z
N GLU A 1 15.36 24.22 16.40
CA GLU A 1 15.55 22.81 16.79
C GLU A 1 15.56 21.92 15.56
N VAL A 2 16.21 20.76 15.65
CA VAL A 2 16.23 19.74 14.61
C VAL A 2 15.70 18.45 15.22
N LYS A 3 14.80 17.76 14.54
CA LYS A 3 14.18 16.52 15.01
C LYS A 3 14.07 15.53 13.86
N ILE A 4 14.24 14.25 14.17
CA ILE A 4 13.89 13.16 13.25
C ILE A 4 12.42 12.82 13.51
N VAL A 5 11.58 12.88 12.48
CA VAL A 5 10.11 12.87 12.63
C VAL A 5 9.59 11.53 13.14
N SER A 6 10.24 10.43 12.72
CA SER A 6 9.93 9.08 13.19
C SER A 6 11.19 8.21 13.11
N ALA A 7 11.29 7.19 13.96
CA ALA A 7 12.36 6.20 13.87
C ALA A 7 12.10 5.32 12.63
N PRO A 8 12.89 5.44 11.55
CA PRO A 8 12.58 4.74 10.31
C PRO A 8 12.97 3.26 10.43
N THR A 9 12.17 2.40 9.80
CA THR A 9 12.53 1.01 9.55
C THR A 9 13.17 0.91 8.17
N ILE A 10 14.40 0.44 8.11
CA ILE A 10 15.20 0.33 6.89
C ILE A 10 15.22 -1.13 6.45
N THR A 11 14.83 -1.38 5.20
CA THR A 11 14.96 -2.69 4.57
C THR A 11 16.24 -2.72 3.73
N PRO A 12 17.17 -3.68 3.97
CA PRO A 12 18.38 -3.79 3.18
C PRO A 12 18.09 -3.97 1.68
N GLY A 13 18.79 -3.22 0.83
CA GLY A 13 18.63 -3.31 -0.63
C GLY A 13 17.41 -2.58 -1.19
N LEU A 14 16.64 -1.87 -0.36
CA LEU A 14 15.58 -0.97 -0.79
C LEU A 14 15.93 0.48 -0.44
N THR A 15 15.33 1.43 -1.16
CA THR A 15 15.41 2.85 -0.81
C THR A 15 14.74 3.07 0.53
N ALA A 16 15.38 3.84 1.41
CA ALA A 16 14.80 4.28 2.67
C ALA A 16 14.84 5.81 2.77
N GLU A 17 13.74 6.40 3.21
CA GLU A 17 13.59 7.83 3.39
C GLU A 17 13.46 8.14 4.89
N VAL A 18 14.18 9.17 5.36
CA VAL A 18 14.11 9.64 6.74
C VAL A 18 13.81 11.12 6.75
N ASP A 19 12.66 11.47 7.30
CA ASP A 19 12.21 12.86 7.39
C ASP A 19 12.81 13.56 8.61
N VAL A 20 13.32 14.76 8.37
CA VAL A 20 13.97 15.64 9.33
C VAL A 20 13.21 16.95 9.39
N SER A 21 12.66 17.24 10.56
CA SER A 21 12.01 18.52 10.83
C SER A 21 13.01 19.53 11.41
N VAL A 22 13.01 20.75 10.88
CA VAL A 22 13.76 21.88 11.42
C VAL A 22 12.81 23.03 11.68
N THR A 23 12.82 23.53 12.92
CA THR A 23 11.97 24.65 13.33
C THR A 23 12.77 25.71 14.07
N PHE A 24 12.27 26.94 14.10
CA PHE A 24 12.77 28.02 14.95
C PHE A 24 11.59 28.64 15.69
N GLU A 25 11.68 28.71 17.01
CA GLU A 25 10.58 29.20 17.87
C GLU A 25 9.23 28.52 17.60
N GLY A 26 9.27 27.24 17.21
CA GLY A 26 8.07 26.44 16.87
C GLY A 26 7.52 26.66 15.46
N GLN A 27 8.13 27.54 14.66
CA GLN A 27 7.75 27.76 13.26
C GLN A 27 8.66 26.98 12.30
N PRO A 28 8.14 26.49 11.16
CA PRO A 28 8.96 25.86 10.11
C PRO A 28 10.10 26.76 9.67
N TYR A 29 11.32 26.22 9.63
CA TYR A 29 12.48 26.99 9.18
C TYR A 29 12.50 27.12 7.66
N ARG A 30 12.70 28.33 7.12
CA ARG A 30 12.69 28.55 5.67
C ARG A 30 13.87 27.84 4.99
N ILE A 31 13.62 27.18 3.87
CA ILE A 31 14.68 26.47 3.12
C ILE A 31 15.80 27.43 2.71
N ASP A 32 15.44 28.62 2.23
CA ASP A 32 16.39 29.63 1.76
C ASP A 32 17.39 30.07 2.84
N ASP A 33 17.01 29.95 4.11
CA ASP A 33 17.81 30.37 5.26
C ASP A 33 18.70 29.24 5.81
N ILE A 34 18.57 28.01 5.29
CA ILE A 34 19.46 26.88 5.60
C ILE A 34 20.60 26.81 4.59
N TYR A 35 21.81 26.60 5.10
CA TYR A 35 22.99 26.39 4.27
C TYR A 35 23.09 24.93 3.81
N TYR A 36 23.04 23.99 4.75
CA TYR A 36 22.88 22.57 4.47
C TYR A 36 22.38 21.82 5.70
N ILE A 37 21.83 20.63 5.47
CA ILE A 37 21.62 19.62 6.51
C ILE A 37 22.46 18.40 6.14
N LYS A 38 23.43 18.06 6.98
CA LYS A 38 24.25 16.86 6.81
C LYS A 38 23.79 15.77 7.74
N TYR A 39 23.99 14.53 7.32
CA TYR A 39 23.71 13.37 8.15
C TYR A 39 24.87 12.39 8.14
N ILE A 40 24.95 11.61 9.22
CA ILE A 40 25.85 10.49 9.39
C ILE A 40 25.02 9.31 9.89
N VAL A 41 25.01 8.21 9.14
CA VAL A 41 24.43 6.94 9.56
C VAL A 41 25.56 6.03 10.02
N LYS A 42 25.54 5.64 11.29
CA LYS A 42 26.54 4.75 11.90
C LYS A 42 25.93 3.37 12.12
N SER A 43 26.48 2.38 11.43
CA SER A 43 26.23 0.96 11.67
C SER A 43 27.53 0.27 12.11
N PRO A 44 27.46 -0.97 12.63
CA PRO A 44 28.66 -1.72 12.99
C PRO A 44 29.64 -1.98 11.83
N THR A 45 29.14 -2.05 10.60
CA THR A 45 29.93 -2.42 9.41
C THR A 45 30.33 -1.24 8.55
N VAL A 46 29.50 -0.20 8.50
CA VAL A 46 29.70 0.95 7.61
C VAL A 46 29.23 2.25 8.28
N THR A 47 29.92 3.34 7.95
CA THR A 47 29.45 4.70 8.21
C THR A 47 29.11 5.37 6.89
N LEU A 48 27.88 5.83 6.74
CA LEU A 48 27.41 6.56 5.56
C LEU A 48 27.27 8.04 5.92
N THR A 49 27.55 8.91 4.97
CA THR A 49 27.39 10.36 5.14
C THR A 49 26.74 10.97 3.92
N GLY A 50 25.89 11.96 4.11
CA GLY A 50 25.28 12.68 3.00
C GLY A 50 24.68 14.02 3.41
N VAL A 51 23.94 14.60 2.48
CA VAL A 51 23.20 15.85 2.64
C VAL A 51 21.72 15.54 2.46
N ALA A 52 20.88 16.03 3.38
CA ALA A 52 19.44 15.90 3.26
C ALA A 52 18.91 16.93 2.25
N GLU A 53 17.95 16.50 1.44
CA GLU A 53 17.33 17.34 0.41
C GLU A 53 16.13 18.09 0.98
N PRO A 54 15.93 19.37 0.61
CA PRO A 54 14.75 20.11 1.04
C PRO A 54 13.48 19.53 0.42
N VAL A 55 12.43 19.39 1.21
CA VAL A 55 11.10 18.97 0.73
C VAL A 55 10.15 20.17 0.72
N GLU A 56 10.04 20.84 1.86
CA GLU A 56 9.26 22.06 2.07
C GLU A 56 9.84 22.84 3.25
N ASP A 57 9.37 24.06 3.49
CA ASP A 57 9.82 24.84 4.64
C ASP A 57 9.63 24.04 5.94
N GLY A 58 10.72 23.91 6.70
CA GLY A 58 10.78 23.13 7.93
C GLY A 58 10.96 21.62 7.76
N MET A 59 11.06 21.10 6.53
CA MET A 59 11.20 19.67 6.25
C MET A 59 12.29 19.33 5.24
N TRP A 60 13.13 18.38 5.63
CA TRP A 60 14.19 17.81 4.80
C TRP A 60 14.11 16.29 4.80
N ARG A 61 14.61 15.68 3.73
CA ARG A 61 14.60 14.24 3.56
C ARG A 61 16.00 13.71 3.34
N ILE A 62 16.34 12.70 4.13
CA ILE A 62 17.52 11.87 3.92
C ILE A 62 17.09 10.69 3.07
N THR A 63 17.71 10.51 1.92
CA THR A 63 17.45 9.37 1.02
C THR A 63 18.63 8.43 1.05
N LEU A 64 18.43 7.22 1.58
CA LEU A 64 19.41 6.13 1.57
C LEU A 64 19.12 5.24 0.37
N ARG A 65 20.10 5.06 -0.50
CA ARG A 65 19.96 4.28 -1.74
C ARG A 65 20.00 2.78 -1.46
N PRO A 66 19.43 1.94 -2.36
CA PRO A 66 19.49 0.49 -2.26
C PRO A 66 20.90 -0.06 -1.99
N GLU A 67 21.91 0.48 -2.67
CA GLU A 67 23.30 0.04 -2.53
C GLU A 67 23.82 0.35 -1.12
N GLU A 68 23.44 1.49 -0.55
CA GLU A 68 23.85 1.94 0.78
C GLU A 68 23.14 1.14 1.87
N THR A 69 21.82 0.93 1.75
CA THR A 69 21.04 0.16 2.71
C THR A 69 21.41 -1.32 2.71
N SER A 70 21.86 -1.87 1.58
CA SER A 70 22.35 -3.26 1.49
C SER A 70 23.61 -3.52 2.31
N MET A 71 24.41 -2.48 2.58
CA MET A 71 25.64 -2.58 3.38
C MET A 71 25.38 -2.49 4.89
N LEU A 72 24.17 -2.09 5.29
CA LEU A 72 23.79 -1.94 6.69
C LEU A 72 23.54 -3.30 7.32
N THR A 73 24.10 -3.50 8.51
CA THR A 73 23.82 -4.70 9.32
C THR A 73 22.46 -4.58 9.98
N ALA A 74 21.71 -5.68 10.03
CA ALA A 74 20.45 -5.78 10.74
C ALA A 74 20.59 -5.39 12.22
N GLY A 75 19.57 -4.73 12.77
CA GLY A 75 19.55 -4.21 14.14
C GLY A 75 19.42 -2.69 14.23
N THR A 76 19.69 -2.14 15.41
CA THR A 76 19.58 -0.70 15.66
C THR A 76 20.83 0.04 15.18
N LEU A 77 20.64 1.13 14.44
CA LEU A 77 21.69 2.04 14.04
C LEU A 77 21.43 3.47 14.55
N SER A 78 22.47 4.29 14.54
CA SER A 78 22.39 5.69 14.94
C SER A 78 22.42 6.59 13.72
N ILE A 79 21.57 7.62 13.71
CA ILE A 79 21.52 8.67 12.69
C ILE A 79 21.80 10.00 13.39
N ASP A 80 22.95 10.58 13.08
CA ASP A 80 23.30 11.94 13.53
C ASP A 80 22.96 12.92 12.43
N VAL A 81 22.21 13.96 12.75
CA VAL A 81 21.81 15.01 11.81
C VAL A 81 22.31 16.35 12.31
N LEU A 82 22.90 17.15 11.41
CA LEU A 82 23.45 18.47 11.68
C LEU A 82 22.84 19.48 10.71
N ALA A 83 22.09 20.44 11.22
CA ALA A 83 21.58 21.57 10.44
C ALA A 83 22.46 22.80 10.65
N VAL A 84 22.83 23.44 9.54
CA VAL A 84 23.60 24.68 9.52
C VAL A 84 22.77 25.75 8.82
N SER A 85 22.50 26.84 9.55
CA SER A 85 21.78 28.00 9.04
C SER A 85 22.74 29.03 8.44
N LYS A 86 22.24 29.83 7.50
CA LYS A 86 22.92 31.04 6.99
C LYS A 86 22.76 32.24 7.92
N LEU A 87 21.70 32.26 8.73
CA LEU A 87 21.32 33.39 9.57
C LEU A 87 21.84 33.27 11.01
N VAL A 88 22.00 32.05 11.52
CA VAL A 88 22.54 31.81 12.86
C VAL A 88 23.90 31.11 12.79
N GLY A 89 24.88 31.61 13.54
CA GLY A 89 26.26 31.12 13.51
C GLY A 89 26.51 29.80 14.26
N MET A 90 25.54 29.32 15.05
CA MET A 90 25.66 28.06 15.77
C MET A 90 24.89 26.94 15.06
N PRO A 91 25.55 25.83 14.69
CA PRO A 91 24.86 24.68 14.14
C PRO A 91 24.08 23.94 15.23
N VAL A 92 23.01 23.26 14.82
CA VAL A 92 22.19 22.43 15.73
C VAL A 92 22.24 20.99 15.25
N SER A 93 22.43 20.06 16.18
CA SER A 93 22.45 18.63 15.88
C SER A 93 21.46 17.85 16.72
N THR A 94 20.98 16.74 16.16
CA THR A 94 20.19 15.74 16.87
C THR A 94 20.68 14.35 16.51
N THR A 95 20.54 13.42 17.45
CA THR A 95 20.79 11.99 17.21
C THR A 95 19.48 11.24 17.34
N GLY A 96 19.15 10.45 16.33
CA GLY A 96 18.04 9.51 16.36
C GLY A 96 18.50 8.09 16.11
N THR A 97 17.56 7.17 16.24
CA THR A 97 17.80 5.75 15.99
C THR A 97 16.92 5.27 14.85
N ALA A 98 17.43 4.32 14.09
CA ALA A 98 16.66 3.58 13.09
C ALA A 98 16.88 2.08 13.28
N THR A 99 15.96 1.28 12.76
CA THR A 99 16.06 -0.17 12.83
C THR A 99 16.18 -0.73 11.43
N VAL A 100 17.24 -1.50 11.20
CA VAL A 100 17.43 -2.25 9.97
C VAL A 100 16.83 -3.64 10.18
N MET A 101 15.86 -4.01 9.34
CA MET A 101 15.28 -5.35 9.37
C MET A 101 16.28 -6.38 8.87
N SER A 102 16.20 -7.59 9.43
CA SER A 102 16.88 -8.73 8.84
C SER A 102 16.19 -9.20 7.56
N VAL A 103 16.96 -9.80 6.65
CA VAL A 103 16.41 -10.40 5.43
C VAL A 103 15.34 -11.44 5.74
N THR A 104 15.51 -12.20 6.83
CA THR A 104 14.52 -13.19 7.28
C THR A 104 13.20 -12.55 7.68
N GLU A 105 13.23 -11.47 8.46
CA GLU A 105 12.02 -10.73 8.85
C GLU A 105 11.31 -10.14 7.63
N PHE A 106 12.08 -9.59 6.68
CA PHE A 106 11.53 -9.08 5.42
C PHE A 106 10.81 -10.18 4.63
N LEU A 107 11.45 -11.34 4.44
CA LEU A 107 10.84 -12.45 3.70
C LEU A 107 9.60 -13.01 4.41
N MET A 108 9.59 -13.04 5.74
CA MET A 108 8.43 -13.51 6.50
C MET A 108 7.26 -12.54 6.41
N ASP A 109 7.52 -11.23 6.44
CA ASP A 109 6.49 -10.21 6.23
C ASP A 109 5.90 -10.30 4.82
N GLU A 110 6.76 -10.43 3.80
CA GLU A 110 6.30 -10.57 2.41
C GLU A 110 5.51 -11.87 2.20
N LEU A 111 5.96 -12.98 2.79
CA LEU A 111 5.24 -14.26 2.74
C LEU A 111 3.87 -14.17 3.44
N ALA A 112 3.80 -13.47 4.57
CA ALA A 112 2.55 -13.26 5.29
C ALA A 112 1.55 -12.42 4.46
N LYS A 113 2.01 -11.35 3.81
CA LYS A 113 1.20 -10.54 2.89
C LYS A 113 0.69 -11.36 1.71
N VAL A 114 1.57 -12.12 1.08
CA VAL A 114 1.20 -13.01 -0.04
C VAL A 114 0.13 -14.01 0.42
N ARG A 115 0.30 -14.64 1.58
CA ARG A 115 -0.69 -15.56 2.14
C ARG A 115 -2.05 -14.88 2.38
N ALA A 116 -2.05 -13.70 2.97
CA ALA A 116 -3.28 -12.95 3.23
C ALA A 116 -4.02 -12.56 1.93
N ASP A 117 -3.27 -12.17 0.89
CA ASP A 117 -3.84 -11.90 -0.44
C ASP A 117 -4.47 -13.15 -1.05
N TYR A 118 -3.80 -14.30 -0.97
CA TYR A 118 -4.37 -15.58 -1.41
C TYR A 118 -5.66 -15.95 -0.66
N GLU A 119 -5.70 -15.79 0.66
CA GLU A 119 -6.92 -16.06 1.46
C GLU A 119 -8.08 -15.16 1.02
N THR A 120 -7.81 -13.88 0.76
CA THR A 120 -8.80 -12.92 0.26
C THR A 120 -9.32 -13.30 -1.13
N ARG A 121 -8.43 -13.67 -2.05
CA ARG A 121 -8.81 -14.12 -3.39
C ARG A 121 -9.63 -15.39 -3.37
N ILE A 122 -9.29 -16.36 -2.52
CA ILE A 122 -10.06 -17.60 -2.37
C ILE A 122 -11.47 -17.30 -1.85
N ALA A 123 -11.60 -16.36 -0.91
CA ALA A 123 -12.91 -15.92 -0.42
C ALA A 123 -13.75 -15.25 -1.53
N SER A 124 -13.14 -14.35 -2.32
CA SER A 124 -13.82 -13.72 -3.47
C SER A 124 -14.28 -14.75 -4.50
N LEU A 125 -13.38 -15.66 -4.91
CA LEU A 125 -13.70 -16.73 -5.85
C LEU A 125 -14.82 -17.63 -5.36
N SER A 126 -14.85 -17.94 -4.05
CA SER A 126 -15.92 -18.74 -3.45
C SER A 126 -17.27 -18.01 -3.53
N SER A 127 -17.29 -16.71 -3.26
CA SER A 127 -18.48 -15.86 -3.38
C SER A 127 -18.97 -15.75 -4.83
N GLU A 128 -18.07 -15.53 -5.79
CA GLU A 128 -18.40 -15.46 -7.21
C GLU A 128 -18.99 -16.79 -7.73
N ILE A 129 -18.45 -17.93 -7.27
CA ILE A 129 -19.00 -19.25 -7.60
C ILE A 129 -20.42 -19.42 -7.05
N GLU A 130 -20.69 -18.91 -5.83
CA GLU A 130 -22.02 -18.99 -5.22
C GLU A 130 -23.05 -18.12 -5.96
N GLU A 131 -22.65 -16.92 -6.37
CA GLU A 131 -23.47 -16.02 -7.19
C GLU A 131 -23.77 -16.62 -8.57
N LEU A 132 -22.76 -17.19 -9.26
CA LEU A 132 -22.94 -17.88 -10.53
C LEU A 132 -23.88 -19.09 -10.41
N ARG A 133 -23.81 -19.85 -9.31
CA ARG A 133 -24.75 -20.95 -9.06
C ARG A 133 -26.18 -20.44 -8.90
N SER A 134 -26.37 -19.36 -8.16
CA SER A 134 -27.68 -18.71 -8.00
C SER A 134 -28.24 -18.21 -9.33
N GLU A 135 -27.40 -17.58 -10.17
CA GLU A 135 -27.79 -17.11 -11.49
C GLU A 135 -28.22 -18.28 -12.39
N VAL A 136 -27.44 -19.38 -12.41
CA VAL A 136 -27.80 -20.62 -13.13
C VAL A 136 -29.12 -21.20 -12.65
N ASP A 137 -29.37 -21.22 -11.34
CA ASP A 137 -30.64 -21.71 -10.79
C ASP A 137 -31.83 -20.81 -11.15
N SER A 138 -31.63 -19.49 -11.17
CA SER A 138 -32.65 -18.53 -11.61
C SER A 138 -32.98 -18.67 -13.10
N LEU A 139 -31.96 -18.92 -13.94
CA LEU A 139 -32.12 -19.20 -15.36
C LEU A 139 -32.88 -20.50 -15.59
N ARG A 140 -32.56 -21.56 -14.84
CA ARG A 140 -33.33 -22.82 -14.86
C ARG A 140 -34.79 -22.61 -14.46
N GLY A 141 -35.04 -21.82 -13.41
CA GLY A 141 -36.39 -21.43 -13.00
C GLY A 141 -37.14 -20.69 -14.12
N THR A 142 -36.50 -19.72 -14.76
CA THR A 142 -37.05 -18.95 -15.88
C THR A 142 -37.33 -19.84 -17.10
N ILE A 143 -36.45 -20.80 -17.40
CA ILE A 143 -36.68 -21.79 -18.46
C ILE A 143 -37.91 -22.66 -18.13
N ASN A 144 -38.06 -23.10 -16.87
CA ASN A 144 -39.21 -23.91 -16.46
C ASN A 144 -40.54 -23.13 -16.52
N THR A 145 -40.55 -21.83 -16.17
CA THR A 145 -41.76 -21.01 -16.32
C THR A 145 -42.07 -20.77 -17.79
N LEU A 146 -41.07 -20.44 -18.62
CA LEU A 146 -41.27 -20.23 -20.06
C LEU A 146 -41.78 -21.48 -20.76
N THR A 147 -41.23 -22.65 -20.44
CA THR A 147 -41.69 -23.93 -20.99
C THR A 147 -43.14 -24.24 -20.56
N SER A 148 -43.51 -23.98 -19.30
CA SER A 148 -44.90 -24.18 -18.83
C SER A 148 -45.91 -23.25 -19.51
N VAL A 149 -45.57 -21.96 -19.66
CA VAL A 149 -46.42 -20.97 -20.33
C VAL A 149 -46.56 -21.32 -21.81
N THR A 150 -45.47 -21.73 -22.46
CA THR A 150 -45.48 -22.15 -23.86
C THR A 150 -46.34 -23.39 -24.07
N ALA A 151 -46.23 -24.40 -23.19
CA ALA A 151 -47.05 -25.60 -23.26
C ALA A 151 -48.56 -25.30 -23.10
N LEU A 152 -48.93 -24.45 -22.14
CA LEU A 152 -50.32 -23.99 -21.96
C LEU A 152 -50.85 -23.25 -23.20
N ALA A 153 -50.04 -22.35 -23.77
CA ALA A 153 -50.42 -21.61 -24.97
C ALA A 153 -50.66 -22.55 -26.16
N ILE A 154 -49.83 -23.58 -26.33
CA ILE A 154 -50.01 -24.60 -27.36
C ILE A 154 -51.32 -25.37 -27.16
N VAL A 155 -51.64 -25.80 -25.93
CA VAL A 155 -52.89 -26.51 -25.63
C VAL A 155 -54.11 -25.65 -25.94
N ILE A 156 -54.11 -24.38 -25.52
CA ILE A 156 -55.19 -23.44 -25.80
C ILE A 156 -55.36 -23.24 -27.31
N ALA A 157 -54.25 -23.09 -28.05
CA ALA A 157 -54.29 -22.94 -29.50
C ALA A 157 -54.94 -24.15 -30.19
N ILE A 158 -54.62 -25.38 -29.75
CA ILE A 158 -55.22 -26.60 -30.29
C ILE A 158 -56.73 -26.64 -30.03
N ILE A 159 -57.18 -26.31 -28.81
CA ILE A 159 -58.61 -26.28 -28.45
C ILE A 159 -59.36 -25.22 -29.29
N ALA A 160 -58.79 -24.03 -29.45
CA ALA A 160 -59.39 -22.97 -30.25
C ALA A 160 -59.60 -23.39 -31.71
N ILE A 161 -58.61 -24.08 -32.30
CA ILE A 161 -58.72 -24.67 -33.63
C ILE A 161 -59.87 -25.69 -33.67
N ALA A 162 -59.93 -26.62 -32.71
CA ALA A 162 -60.97 -27.65 -32.67
C ALA A 162 -62.39 -27.06 -32.56
N VAL A 163 -62.59 -26.04 -31.72
CA VAL A 163 -63.88 -25.34 -31.57
C VAL A 163 -64.26 -24.60 -32.85
N SER A 164 -63.29 -24.03 -33.58
CA SER A 164 -63.54 -23.39 -34.88
C SER A 164 -64.10 -24.37 -35.91
N PHE A 165 -63.80 -25.67 -35.80
CA PHE A 165 -64.32 -26.70 -36.71
C PHE A 165 -65.69 -27.23 -36.28
N THR A 166 -66.01 -27.29 -34.98
CA THR A 166 -67.31 -27.80 -34.51
C THR A 166 -68.44 -26.78 -34.65
N ARG A 167 -68.13 -25.47 -34.62
CA ARG A 167 -69.13 -24.40 -34.73
C ARG A 167 -69.66 -24.16 -36.16
N LYS A 168 -69.14 -24.88 -37.16
CA LYS A 168 -69.49 -24.74 -38.58
C LYS A 168 -70.44 -25.83 -39.12
N LYS A 169 -71.05 -26.65 -38.25
CA LYS A 169 -72.16 -27.54 -38.60
C LYS A 169 -73.47 -26.99 -38.06
#